data_AF-A0A4Y2L477-F1
#
_entry.id   AF-A0A4Y2L477-F1
#
_cell.length_a   1.000
_cell.length_b   1.000
_cell.length_c   1.000
_cell.angle_alpha   90.00
_cell.angle_beta   90.00
_cell.angle_gamma   90.00
#
_symmetry.space_group_name_H-M   'P 1'
#
loop_
_entity.id
_entity.type
_entity.pdbx_description
1 polymer ?
#
loop_
_entity_poly.entity_id
_entity_poly.type
_entity_poly.pdbx_seq_one_letter_code
_entity_poly.pdbx_strand_id
1 'polypeptide(L)'
;MVIHAPTKKKLKETAQEAINIFDNWCTQNHLEVAPEKTNYIIFSSLVASPRLTWKGTTIKKVQNIRYLGVYLDDKLNWGAHMSAQATKALVLHQNIRKIAGKNWGISQQHRRILYKTVVERMLAHGAAAWCLKITAKIARKLTSIQRPFLLSITGAYRTSPTAALQVITGLPPLHLQLQQEARHITLTRLKKPLSPEITDIQPSQIESKAKGWTLHPSLFLNTNQICMTDGGPESLADTRAFHIFTDGSKTDEGVGAAYCIFKNKIITHQWKGQLQKYNTVFQAEITALREAIQYASENLKDHQVKVYVDNQASLYAIANPKTKAQIARQIFKNLIDNPNIKVSWIKAHANYPGNEKADELAKEATTTGQPYTVLLPTSHIKSVLKACLLRDWQELWTKGNTGRPIHKVLPKVSLHTQNWSRELSIFLMEHGPFPTYLHRFRLSQTDYCNCGGIGSPIHYATECPFTLSWHLKTPASSNIDPWRKSLEGGGGLITAGESSIWHFDDSLHNAQTFKRADVELKHLWNINHPMVKDLCLTQTTDIHRHFQVRLVVFRAPQ
;
A
#
# COMPACT_ATOMS: atom_id res chain seq x y z
N MET A 1 -28.40 -7.30 11.14
CA MET A 1 -29.19 -8.47 10.74
C MET A 1 -29.14 -8.58 9.24
N VAL A 2 -28.91 -9.73 8.63
CA VAL A 2 -29.04 -9.86 7.16
C VAL A 2 -30.11 -10.89 6.88
N ILE A 3 -31.11 -10.51 6.07
CA ILE A 3 -32.26 -11.36 5.78
C ILE A 3 -32.36 -11.56 4.27
N HIS A 4 -32.61 -12.82 3.87
CA HIS A 4 -32.89 -13.23 2.50
C HIS A 4 -34.24 -13.92 2.46
N ALA A 5 -35.05 -13.61 1.44
CA ALA A 5 -36.26 -14.35 1.14
C ALA A 5 -36.62 -14.21 -0.34
N PRO A 6 -37.21 -15.24 -0.96
CA PRO A 6 -37.50 -15.26 -2.40
C PRO A 6 -38.67 -14.34 -2.79
N THR A 7 -39.59 -14.07 -1.86
CA THR A 7 -40.79 -13.26 -2.12
C THR A 7 -40.88 -12.08 -1.17
N LYS A 8 -41.58 -11.01 -1.60
CA LYS A 8 -41.83 -9.84 -0.77
C LYS A 8 -42.54 -10.18 0.55
N LYS A 9 -43.52 -11.10 0.51
CA LYS A 9 -44.28 -11.54 1.68
C LYS A 9 -43.35 -12.21 2.69
N LYS A 10 -42.58 -13.21 2.24
CA LYS A 10 -41.65 -13.93 3.11
C LYS A 10 -40.53 -13.02 3.62
N LEU A 11 -40.06 -12.08 2.80
CA LEU A 11 -39.08 -11.07 3.22
C LEU A 11 -39.61 -10.23 4.39
N LYS A 12 -40.87 -9.78 4.32
CA LYS A 12 -41.50 -9.01 5.40
C LYS A 12 -41.60 -9.84 6.67
N GLU A 13 -42.12 -11.07 6.56
CA GLU A 13 -42.32 -11.98 7.70
C GLU A 13 -40.99 -12.29 8.39
N THR A 14 -40.00 -12.76 7.65
CA THR A 14 -38.68 -13.12 8.20
C THR A 14 -37.95 -11.89 8.75
N ALA A 15 -38.07 -10.73 8.11
CA ALA A 15 -37.48 -9.51 8.64
C ALA A 15 -38.14 -9.06 9.95
N GLN A 16 -39.47 -9.15 10.04
CA GLN A 16 -40.21 -8.78 11.25
C GLN A 16 -39.94 -9.76 12.40
N GLU A 17 -39.93 -11.06 12.12
CA GLU A 17 -39.56 -12.10 13.09
C GLU A 17 -38.17 -11.82 13.66
N ALA A 18 -37.21 -11.55 12.80
CA ALA A 18 -35.85 -11.27 13.24
C ALA A 18 -35.80 -9.97 14.08
N ILE A 19 -36.54 -8.91 13.69
CA ILE A 19 -36.65 -7.68 14.49
C ILE A 19 -37.16 -8.00 15.89
N ASN A 20 -38.22 -8.81 16.00
CA ASN A 20 -38.80 -9.20 17.27
C ASN A 20 -37.82 -10.01 18.14
N ILE A 21 -37.06 -10.94 17.54
CA ILE A 21 -35.99 -11.68 18.24
C ILE A 21 -34.95 -10.72 18.82
N PHE A 22 -34.52 -9.73 18.04
CA PHE A 22 -33.54 -8.75 18.51
C PHE A 22 -34.11 -7.83 19.59
N ASP A 23 -35.38 -7.44 19.48
CA ASP A 23 -36.06 -6.61 20.49
C ASP A 23 -36.19 -7.36 21.83
N ASN A 24 -36.52 -8.65 21.79
CA ASN A 24 -36.54 -9.52 22.96
C ASN A 24 -35.16 -9.61 23.62
N TRP A 25 -34.11 -9.83 22.83
CA TRP A 25 -32.74 -9.84 23.33
C TRP A 25 -32.34 -8.49 23.96
N CYS A 26 -32.69 -7.37 23.32
CA CYS A 26 -32.45 -6.03 23.88
C CYS A 26 -33.15 -5.87 25.22
N THR A 27 -34.42 -6.26 25.31
CA THR A 27 -35.21 -6.18 26.54
C THR A 27 -34.61 -7.02 27.66
N GLN A 28 -34.18 -8.26 27.36
CA GLN A 28 -33.48 -9.15 28.31
C GLN A 28 -32.14 -8.58 28.81
N ASN A 29 -31.49 -7.75 28.01
CA ASN A 29 -30.21 -7.12 28.36
C ASN A 29 -30.36 -5.66 28.79
N HIS A 30 -31.58 -5.19 29.06
CA HIS A 30 -31.90 -3.81 29.46
C HIS A 30 -31.38 -2.75 28.47
N LEU A 31 -31.44 -3.06 27.17
CA LEU A 31 -31.09 -2.17 26.08
C LEU A 31 -32.35 -1.66 25.39
N GLU A 32 -32.33 -0.38 24.99
CA GLU A 32 -33.41 0.23 24.22
C GLU A 32 -32.90 0.71 22.85
N VAL A 33 -33.64 0.33 21.81
CA VAL A 33 -33.35 0.71 20.42
C VAL A 33 -34.24 1.89 20.04
N ALA A 34 -33.62 2.97 19.60
CA ALA A 34 -34.29 4.15 19.03
C ALA A 34 -34.85 3.85 17.62
N PRO A 35 -36.18 3.68 17.43
CA PRO A 35 -36.74 3.34 16.13
C PRO A 35 -36.50 4.42 15.07
N GLU A 36 -36.48 5.69 15.47
CA GLU A 36 -36.27 6.85 14.60
C GLU A 36 -34.85 6.95 14.02
N LYS A 37 -33.87 6.34 14.70
CA LYS A 37 -32.49 6.23 14.22
C LYS A 37 -32.25 4.95 13.42
N THR A 38 -33.22 4.04 13.41
CA THR A 38 -33.16 2.76 12.73
C THR A 38 -33.59 2.91 11.28
N ASN A 39 -32.79 2.38 10.37
CA ASN A 39 -33.04 2.46 8.94
C ASN A 39 -32.77 1.10 8.31
N TYR A 40 -33.48 0.80 7.22
CA TYR A 40 -33.24 -0.39 6.42
C TYR A 40 -33.05 -0.05 4.95
N ILE A 41 -32.36 -0.93 4.24
CA ILE A 41 -32.10 -0.84 2.80
C ILE A 41 -32.50 -2.17 2.17
N ILE A 42 -32.94 -2.13 0.91
CA ILE A 42 -33.30 -3.31 0.14
C ILE A 42 -32.47 -3.32 -1.14
N PHE A 43 -31.90 -4.49 -1.44
CA PHE A 43 -31.19 -4.78 -2.68
C PHE A 43 -32.09 -5.62 -3.57
N SER A 44 -32.99 -4.99 -4.31
CA SER A 44 -33.97 -5.69 -5.14
C SER A 44 -34.54 -4.79 -6.23
N SER A 45 -35.09 -5.39 -7.28
CA SER A 45 -35.90 -4.74 -8.32
C SER A 45 -37.36 -4.50 -7.90
N LEU A 46 -37.75 -4.87 -6.67
CA LEU A 46 -39.11 -4.67 -6.16
C LEU A 46 -39.55 -3.21 -6.25
N VAL A 47 -40.66 -2.96 -6.95
CA VAL A 47 -41.29 -1.63 -7.10
C VAL A 47 -41.73 -1.08 -5.74
N ALA A 48 -42.38 -1.92 -4.92
CA ALA A 48 -42.89 -1.52 -3.61
C ALA A 48 -42.23 -2.35 -2.50
N SER A 49 -41.49 -1.68 -1.61
CA SER A 49 -40.81 -2.30 -0.48
C SER A 49 -41.79 -2.75 0.63
N PRO A 50 -41.48 -3.84 1.37
CA PRO A 50 -42.22 -4.20 2.57
C PRO A 50 -42.09 -3.10 3.63
N ARG A 51 -43.19 -2.82 4.34
CA ARG A 51 -43.21 -1.97 5.53
C ARG A 51 -42.78 -2.81 6.74
N LEU A 52 -41.73 -2.38 7.42
CA LEU A 52 -41.21 -3.01 8.64
C LEU A 52 -41.48 -2.09 9.83
N THR A 53 -41.83 -2.67 10.98
CA THR A 53 -42.14 -1.92 12.18
C THR A 53 -41.28 -2.38 13.36
N TRP A 54 -40.96 -1.45 14.27
CA TRP A 54 -40.31 -1.71 15.54
C TRP A 54 -41.18 -1.10 16.65
N LYS A 55 -41.73 -1.92 17.55
CA LYS A 55 -42.68 -1.48 18.60
C LYS A 55 -43.78 -0.54 18.06
N GLY A 56 -44.41 -0.93 16.94
CA GLY A 56 -45.45 -0.15 16.26
C GLY A 56 -44.94 1.02 15.39
N THR A 57 -43.69 1.45 15.52
CA THR A 57 -43.11 2.54 14.72
C THR A 57 -42.59 2.01 13.38
N THR A 58 -42.92 2.67 12.27
CA THR A 58 -42.40 2.27 10.95
C THR A 58 -40.93 2.63 10.80
N ILE A 59 -40.10 1.65 10.45
CA ILE A 59 -38.67 1.85 10.20
C ILE A 59 -38.49 2.54 8.85
N LYS A 60 -37.62 3.54 8.76
CA LYS A 60 -37.38 4.28 7.51
C LYS A 60 -36.57 3.46 6.51
N LYS A 61 -37.07 3.35 5.27
CA LYS A 61 -36.29 2.86 4.12
C LYS A 61 -35.34 3.95 3.65
N VAL A 62 -34.10 3.60 3.38
CA VAL A 62 -33.10 4.49 2.78
C VAL A 62 -32.49 3.87 1.52
N GLN A 63 -31.99 4.72 0.62
CA GLN A 63 -31.31 4.31 -0.62
C GLN A 63 -29.82 4.02 -0.41
N ASN A 64 -29.23 4.49 0.69
CA ASN A 64 -27.87 4.16 1.05
C ASN A 64 -27.69 4.09 2.58
N ILE A 65 -26.81 3.21 3.04
CA ILE A 65 -26.45 3.06 4.46
C ILE A 65 -24.94 3.14 4.60
N ARG A 66 -24.48 3.88 5.62
CA ARG A 66 -23.09 3.86 6.07
C ARG A 66 -22.88 2.74 7.09
N TYR A 67 -21.99 1.81 6.77
CA TYR A 67 -21.56 0.72 7.64
C TYR A 67 -20.03 0.70 7.78
N LEU A 68 -19.51 0.83 9.00
CA LEU A 68 -18.07 0.87 9.31
C LEU A 68 -17.24 1.82 8.40
N GLY A 69 -17.85 2.93 7.98
CA GLY A 69 -17.21 3.94 7.10
C GLY A 69 -17.36 3.71 5.60
N VAL A 70 -17.94 2.58 5.18
CA VAL A 70 -18.29 2.29 3.77
C VAL A 70 -19.76 2.63 3.54
N TYR A 71 -20.08 3.20 2.38
CA TYR A 71 -21.48 3.48 2.00
C TYR A 71 -21.94 2.42 1.02
N LEU A 72 -23.09 1.82 1.32
CA LEU A 72 -23.74 0.81 0.51
C LEU A 72 -24.99 1.44 -0.07
N ASP A 73 -25.04 1.62 -1.39
CA ASP A 73 -26.24 2.05 -2.11
C ASP A 73 -27.09 0.84 -2.53
N ASP A 74 -28.39 1.04 -2.70
CA ASP A 74 -29.40 0.03 -3.01
C ASP A 74 -29.14 -0.74 -4.32
N LYS A 75 -28.33 -0.16 -5.22
CA LYS A 75 -27.88 -0.76 -6.49
C LYS A 75 -26.46 -1.32 -6.45
N LEU A 76 -25.74 -1.19 -5.34
CA LEU A 76 -24.32 -1.56 -5.17
C LEU A 76 -23.40 -1.06 -6.29
N ASN A 77 -23.68 0.14 -6.79
CA ASN A 77 -22.87 0.84 -7.78
C ASN A 77 -21.73 1.67 -7.14
N TRP A 78 -21.71 1.74 -5.81
CA TRP A 78 -20.72 2.43 -4.98
C TRP A 78 -20.69 3.95 -5.18
N GLY A 79 -21.71 4.53 -5.82
CA GLY A 79 -21.76 5.95 -6.15
C GLY A 79 -21.76 6.82 -4.89
N ALA A 80 -22.59 6.48 -3.90
CA ALA A 80 -22.62 7.18 -2.62
C ALA A 80 -21.25 7.08 -1.90
N HIS A 81 -20.61 5.92 -1.96
CA HIS A 81 -19.28 5.74 -1.39
C HIS A 81 -18.23 6.59 -2.09
N MET A 82 -18.21 6.58 -3.42
CA MET A 82 -17.26 7.36 -4.22
C MET A 82 -17.44 8.86 -4.04
N SER A 83 -18.67 9.35 -3.91
CA SER A 83 -18.93 10.76 -3.58
C SER A 83 -18.39 11.11 -2.19
N ALA A 84 -18.67 10.29 -1.17
CA ALA A 84 -18.14 10.52 0.17
C ALA A 84 -16.60 10.49 0.22
N GLN A 85 -15.97 9.55 -0.51
CA GLN A 85 -14.52 9.47 -0.62
C GLN A 85 -13.93 10.68 -1.36
N ALA A 86 -14.58 11.15 -2.43
CA ALA A 86 -14.17 12.34 -3.15
C ALA A 86 -14.21 13.59 -2.26
N THR A 87 -15.27 13.77 -1.47
CA THR A 87 -15.39 14.89 -0.52
C THR A 87 -14.28 14.86 0.51
N LYS A 88 -13.99 13.70 1.11
CA LYS A 88 -12.87 13.57 2.07
C LYS A 88 -11.53 13.88 1.44
N ALA A 89 -11.28 13.34 0.24
CA ALA A 89 -10.04 13.60 -0.49
C ALA A 89 -9.89 15.08 -0.86
N LEU A 90 -10.98 15.76 -1.22
CA LEU A 90 -10.97 17.19 -1.50
C LEU A 90 -10.53 18.01 -0.28
N VAL A 91 -11.07 17.70 0.91
CA VAL A 91 -10.66 18.35 2.17
C VAL A 91 -9.18 18.13 2.45
N LEU A 92 -8.68 16.89 2.30
CA LEU A 92 -7.25 16.59 2.48
C LEU A 92 -6.38 17.37 1.49
N HIS A 93 -6.80 17.44 0.23
CA HIS A 93 -6.09 18.22 -0.79
C HIS A 93 -6.08 19.71 -0.46
N GLN A 94 -7.19 20.29 0.01
CA GLN A 94 -7.25 21.68 0.45
C GLN A 94 -6.29 21.95 1.62
N ASN A 95 -6.16 21.01 2.56
CA ASN A 95 -5.21 21.13 3.66
C ASN A 95 -3.75 21.09 3.17
N ILE A 96 -3.42 20.21 2.22
CA ILE A 96 -2.07 20.21 1.59
C ILE A 96 -1.78 21.56 0.94
N ARG A 97 -2.77 22.16 0.26
CA ARG A 97 -2.62 23.48 -0.38
C ARG A 97 -2.41 24.63 0.60
N LYS A 98 -2.71 24.47 1.89
CA LYS A 98 -2.45 25.48 2.93
C LYS A 98 -0.99 25.50 3.38
N ILE A 99 -0.29 24.37 3.28
CA ILE A 99 1.10 24.22 3.73
C ILE A 99 2.12 24.11 2.58
N ALA A 100 1.62 24.06 1.35
CA ALA A 100 2.43 23.89 0.15
C ALA A 100 1.75 24.50 -1.08
N GLY A 101 2.43 25.46 -1.71
CA GLY A 101 2.05 26.03 -3.00
C GLY A 101 2.75 25.34 -4.17
N LYS A 102 2.71 25.91 -5.38
CA LYS A 102 3.45 25.35 -6.52
C LYS A 102 4.97 25.44 -6.33
N ASN A 103 5.44 26.59 -5.82
CA ASN A 103 6.87 26.93 -5.74
C ASN A 103 7.36 27.16 -4.29
N TRP A 104 6.53 26.85 -3.28
CA TRP A 104 6.87 27.09 -1.87
C TRP A 104 6.31 26.01 -0.96
N GLY A 105 6.86 25.91 0.26
CA GLY A 105 6.45 24.98 1.30
C GLY A 105 7.15 23.63 1.18
N ILE A 106 6.45 22.55 1.54
CA ILE A 106 7.05 21.20 1.59
C ILE A 106 7.44 20.67 0.19
N SER A 107 8.53 19.89 0.13
CA SER A 107 9.07 19.33 -1.13
C SER A 107 8.16 18.29 -1.80
N GLN A 108 8.40 18.01 -3.08
CA GLN A 108 7.63 17.00 -3.84
C GLN A 108 7.66 15.62 -3.18
N GLN A 109 8.81 15.21 -2.65
CA GLN A 109 8.98 13.93 -1.94
C GLN A 109 8.08 13.85 -0.71
N HIS A 110 8.04 14.90 0.12
CA HIS A 110 7.18 14.95 1.30
C HIS A 110 5.69 14.95 0.92
N ARG A 111 5.29 15.69 -0.12
CA ARG A 111 3.91 15.66 -0.64
C ARG A 111 3.51 14.26 -1.10
N ARG A 112 4.41 13.56 -1.78
CA ARG A 112 4.20 12.17 -2.22
C ARG A 112 4.07 11.22 -1.03
N ILE A 113 4.89 11.39 0.01
CA ILE A 113 4.77 10.61 1.26
C ILE A 113 3.38 10.83 1.87
N LEU A 114 2.96 12.08 2.08
CA LEU A 114 1.64 12.40 2.63
C LEU A 114 0.49 11.81 1.81
N TYR A 115 0.58 11.87 0.48
CA TYR A 115 -0.40 11.23 -0.40
C TYR A 115 -0.49 9.71 -0.13
N LYS A 116 0.66 9.01 -0.10
CA LYS A 116 0.70 7.55 0.08
C LYS A 116 0.30 7.11 1.50
N THR A 117 0.67 7.87 2.53
CA THR A 117 0.46 7.47 3.93
C THR A 117 -0.89 7.91 4.46
N VAL A 118 -1.45 9.01 3.97
CA VAL A 118 -2.72 9.57 4.45
C VAL A 118 -3.85 9.35 3.45
N VAL A 119 -3.71 9.91 2.25
CA VAL A 119 -4.81 9.96 1.27
C VAL A 119 -5.13 8.56 0.74
N GLU A 120 -4.12 7.84 0.27
CA GLU A 120 -4.27 6.49 -0.25
C GLU A 120 -4.81 5.53 0.82
N ARG A 121 -4.30 5.61 2.06
CA ARG A 121 -4.76 4.77 3.17
C ARG A 121 -6.20 5.06 3.59
N MET A 122 -6.60 6.34 3.57
CA MET A 122 -7.98 6.74 3.80
C MET A 122 -8.93 6.17 2.73
N LEU A 123 -8.51 6.23 1.45
CA LEU A 123 -9.30 5.69 0.33
C LEU A 123 -9.31 4.16 0.28
N ALA A 124 -8.24 3.51 0.75
CA ALA A 124 -8.13 2.05 0.83
C ALA A 124 -8.98 1.44 1.94
N HIS A 125 -9.50 2.24 2.88
CA HIS A 125 -10.39 1.75 3.92
C HIS A 125 -11.64 1.09 3.32
N GLY A 126 -11.82 -0.20 3.62
CA GLY A 126 -12.93 -0.98 3.10
C GLY A 126 -12.81 -1.38 1.62
N ALA A 127 -11.67 -1.15 0.95
CA ALA A 127 -11.47 -1.47 -0.47
C ALA A 127 -11.78 -2.93 -0.82
N ALA A 128 -11.51 -3.88 0.08
CA ALA A 128 -11.84 -5.30 -0.12
C ALA A 128 -13.34 -5.56 -0.39
N ALA A 129 -14.23 -4.68 0.07
CA ALA A 129 -15.67 -4.83 -0.12
C ALA A 129 -16.16 -4.39 -1.52
N TRP A 130 -15.49 -3.43 -2.15
CA TRP A 130 -16.01 -2.76 -3.35
C TRP A 130 -15.02 -2.64 -4.52
N CYS A 131 -13.72 -2.83 -4.26
CA CYS A 131 -12.64 -2.50 -5.20
C CYS A 131 -12.01 -3.73 -5.88
N LEU A 132 -12.55 -4.94 -5.67
CA LEU A 132 -12.08 -6.16 -6.36
C LEU A 132 -12.40 -6.13 -7.85
N LYS A 133 -13.62 -5.69 -8.21
CA LYS A 133 -14.10 -5.53 -9.59
C LYS A 133 -14.49 -4.06 -9.79
N ILE A 134 -13.67 -3.30 -10.51
CA ILE A 134 -13.86 -1.87 -10.71
C ILE A 134 -14.48 -1.63 -12.08
N THR A 135 -15.56 -0.83 -12.13
CA THR A 135 -16.14 -0.37 -13.39
C THR A 135 -15.34 0.82 -13.94
N ALA A 136 -15.39 1.03 -15.27
CA ALA A 136 -14.75 2.18 -15.90
C ALA A 136 -15.22 3.53 -15.31
N LYS A 137 -16.48 3.61 -14.84
CA LYS A 137 -17.02 4.81 -14.16
C LYS A 137 -16.30 5.08 -12.84
N ILE A 138 -16.09 4.05 -12.01
CA ILE A 138 -15.37 4.17 -10.74
C ILE A 138 -13.90 4.49 -10.99
N ALA A 139 -13.25 3.82 -11.96
CA ALA A 139 -11.85 4.08 -12.32
C ALA A 139 -11.63 5.55 -12.75
N ARG A 140 -12.53 6.11 -13.58
CA ARG A 140 -12.51 7.53 -13.96
C ARG A 140 -12.69 8.46 -12.75
N LYS A 141 -13.63 8.14 -11.85
CA LYS A 141 -13.84 8.95 -10.62
C LYS A 141 -12.60 8.93 -9.73
N LEU A 142 -11.98 7.77 -9.51
CA LEU A 142 -10.73 7.66 -8.73
C LEU A 142 -9.58 8.43 -9.40
N THR A 143 -9.50 8.40 -10.72
CA THR A 143 -8.53 9.22 -11.48
C THR A 143 -8.76 10.71 -11.24
N SER A 144 -10.02 11.17 -11.21
CA SER A 144 -10.36 12.56 -10.87
C SER A 144 -10.00 12.94 -9.44
N ILE A 145 -10.12 12.00 -8.49
CA ILE A 145 -9.74 12.19 -7.09
C ILE A 145 -8.22 12.29 -6.94
N GLN A 146 -7.47 11.46 -7.66
CA GLN A 146 -6.01 11.42 -7.60
C GLN A 146 -5.37 12.64 -8.28
N ARG A 147 -5.94 13.12 -9.39
CA ARG A 147 -5.36 14.17 -10.24
C ARG A 147 -4.92 15.44 -9.50
N PRO A 148 -5.72 16.05 -8.59
CA PRO A 148 -5.30 17.23 -7.84
C PRO A 148 -4.02 17.01 -7.03
N PHE A 149 -3.86 15.84 -6.42
CA PHE A 149 -2.65 15.50 -5.67
C PHE A 149 -1.44 15.36 -6.58
N LEU A 150 -1.59 14.73 -7.75
CA LEU A 150 -0.51 14.61 -8.73
C LEU A 150 -0.03 15.98 -9.23
N LEU A 151 -0.97 16.89 -9.50
CA LEU A 151 -0.66 18.28 -9.87
C LEU A 151 0.02 19.03 -8.71
N SER A 152 -0.44 18.83 -7.47
CA SER A 152 0.19 19.44 -6.30
C SER A 152 1.59 18.87 -6.03
N ILE A 153 1.85 17.59 -6.32
CA ILE A 153 3.16 16.98 -6.14
C ILE A 153 4.15 17.51 -7.18
N THR A 154 3.74 17.56 -8.44
CA THR A 154 4.62 17.93 -9.58
C THR A 154 4.70 19.44 -9.85
N GLY A 155 3.74 20.23 -9.37
CA GLY A 155 3.62 21.64 -9.76
C GLY A 155 3.17 21.86 -11.23
N ALA A 156 2.80 20.79 -11.94
CA ALA A 156 2.44 20.82 -13.35
C ALA A 156 1.15 21.62 -13.64
N TYR A 157 0.93 21.93 -14.93
CA TYR A 157 -0.25 22.66 -15.38
C TYR A 157 -1.54 21.83 -15.23
N ARG A 158 -2.67 22.52 -15.04
CA ARG A 158 -3.99 21.87 -14.90
C ARG A 158 -4.40 21.03 -16.10
N THR A 159 -3.80 21.25 -17.27
CA THR A 159 -4.04 20.51 -18.51
C THR A 159 -3.05 19.37 -18.74
N SER A 160 -2.04 19.21 -17.86
CA SER A 160 -1.05 18.13 -17.99
C SER A 160 -1.70 16.74 -17.94
N PRO A 161 -1.29 15.77 -18.79
CA PRO A 161 -1.88 14.44 -18.82
C PRO A 161 -1.73 13.67 -17.51
N THR A 162 -2.82 13.13 -16.94
CA THR A 162 -2.76 12.40 -15.66
C THR A 162 -1.81 11.19 -15.73
N ALA A 163 -1.82 10.46 -16.86
CA ALA A 163 -0.97 9.28 -17.05
C ALA A 163 0.52 9.62 -16.96
N ALA A 164 0.94 10.75 -17.56
CA ALA A 164 2.31 11.24 -17.43
C ALA A 164 2.67 11.58 -15.98
N LEU A 165 1.78 12.28 -15.26
CA LEU A 165 2.02 12.65 -13.86
C LEU A 165 2.14 11.41 -12.96
N GLN A 166 1.35 10.35 -13.21
CA GLN A 166 1.44 9.08 -12.50
C GLN A 166 2.83 8.45 -12.66
N VAL A 167 3.36 8.43 -13.89
CA VAL A 167 4.68 7.84 -14.19
C VAL A 167 5.81 8.69 -13.58
N ILE A 168 5.79 10.01 -13.74
CA ILE A 168 6.81 10.93 -13.16
C ILE A 168 6.87 10.79 -11.63
N THR A 169 5.70 10.76 -10.99
CA THR A 169 5.62 10.65 -9.52
C THR A 169 5.83 9.22 -9.01
N GLY A 170 5.91 8.22 -9.88
CA GLY A 170 5.92 6.81 -9.48
C GLY A 170 4.71 6.44 -8.62
N LEU A 171 3.53 6.97 -8.97
CA LEU A 171 2.25 6.70 -8.31
C LEU A 171 1.32 6.03 -9.34
N PRO A 172 0.97 4.75 -9.15
CA PRO A 172 0.09 4.06 -10.09
C PRO A 172 -1.30 4.70 -10.12
N PRO A 173 -2.10 4.43 -11.17
CA PRO A 173 -3.50 4.77 -11.19
C PRO A 173 -4.19 4.29 -9.90
N LEU A 174 -4.85 5.21 -9.21
CA LEU A 174 -5.40 4.96 -7.88
C LEU A 174 -6.30 3.71 -7.85
N HIS A 175 -7.06 3.45 -8.92
CA HIS A 175 -7.91 2.26 -9.00
C HIS A 175 -7.12 0.95 -8.97
N LEU A 176 -5.95 0.87 -9.61
CA LEU A 176 -5.07 -0.31 -9.54
C LEU A 176 -4.47 -0.47 -8.13
N GLN A 177 -4.06 0.62 -7.50
CA GLN A 177 -3.52 0.61 -6.14
C GLN A 177 -4.55 0.09 -5.13
N LEU A 178 -5.79 0.60 -5.19
CA LEU A 178 -6.86 0.15 -4.31
C LEU A 178 -7.29 -1.30 -4.62
N GLN A 179 -7.24 -1.72 -5.89
CA GLN A 179 -7.49 -3.11 -6.28
C GLN A 179 -6.42 -4.06 -5.74
N GLN A 180 -5.14 -3.66 -5.76
CA GLN A 180 -4.05 -4.45 -5.17
C GLN A 180 -4.27 -4.66 -3.67
N GLU A 181 -4.61 -3.60 -2.93
CA GLU A 181 -4.91 -3.69 -1.50
C GLU A 181 -6.14 -4.56 -1.22
N ALA A 182 -7.18 -4.44 -2.04
CA ALA A 182 -8.36 -5.30 -1.98
C ALA A 182 -7.99 -6.78 -2.19
N ARG A 183 -7.21 -7.10 -3.24
CA ARG A 183 -6.72 -8.45 -3.56
C ARG A 183 -5.91 -9.03 -2.40
N HIS A 184 -5.00 -8.24 -1.82
CA HIS A 184 -4.17 -8.66 -0.68
C HIS A 184 -5.03 -9.00 0.55
N ILE A 185 -6.00 -8.15 0.91
CA ILE A 185 -6.90 -8.40 2.05
C ILE A 185 -7.77 -9.65 1.80
N THR A 186 -8.26 -9.83 0.58
CA THR A 186 -9.10 -10.98 0.19
C THR A 186 -8.34 -12.30 0.37
N LEU A 187 -7.11 -12.39 -0.12
CA LEU A 187 -6.28 -13.59 0.05
C LEU A 187 -5.86 -13.81 1.50
N THR A 188 -5.33 -12.78 2.16
CA THR A 188 -4.61 -12.95 3.44
C THR A 188 -5.53 -12.94 4.66
N ARG A 189 -6.60 -12.13 4.64
CA ARG A 189 -7.49 -11.93 5.81
C ARG A 189 -8.85 -12.56 5.63
N LEU A 190 -9.45 -12.43 4.46
CA LEU A 190 -10.76 -13.05 4.17
C LEU A 190 -10.63 -14.52 3.77
N LYS A 191 -9.40 -14.97 3.45
CA LYS A 191 -9.07 -16.33 3.03
C LYS A 191 -9.94 -16.81 1.87
N LYS A 192 -10.20 -15.92 0.90
CA LYS A 192 -10.94 -16.22 -0.33
C LYS A 192 -10.00 -16.24 -1.53
N PRO A 193 -10.17 -17.19 -2.47
CA PRO A 193 -9.34 -17.26 -3.67
C PRO A 193 -9.59 -16.04 -4.57
N LEU A 194 -8.61 -15.74 -5.43
CA LEU A 194 -8.75 -14.76 -6.51
C LEU A 194 -8.93 -15.49 -7.85
N SER A 195 -9.24 -14.73 -8.90
CA SER A 195 -9.26 -15.26 -10.28
C SER A 195 -7.86 -15.80 -10.66
N PRO A 196 -7.77 -16.96 -11.34
CA PRO A 196 -6.51 -17.49 -11.87
C PRO A 196 -5.74 -16.49 -12.75
N GLU A 197 -6.44 -15.61 -13.47
CA GLU A 197 -5.83 -14.53 -14.26
C GLU A 197 -4.96 -13.55 -13.44
N ILE A 198 -5.21 -13.47 -12.13
CA ILE A 198 -4.45 -12.64 -11.19
C ILE A 198 -3.34 -13.46 -10.56
N THR A 199 -3.68 -14.61 -9.97
CA THR A 199 -2.74 -15.49 -9.26
C THR A 199 -3.40 -16.84 -8.94
N ASP A 200 -2.64 -17.92 -9.08
CA ASP A 200 -3.10 -19.28 -8.76
C ASP A 200 -2.96 -19.65 -7.27
N ILE A 201 -2.30 -18.78 -6.50
CA ILE A 201 -2.09 -18.96 -5.05
C ILE A 201 -3.42 -19.15 -4.32
N GLN A 202 -3.56 -20.29 -3.65
CA GLN A 202 -4.71 -20.60 -2.81
C GLN A 202 -4.52 -20.04 -1.39
N PRO A 203 -5.59 -19.55 -0.73
CA PRO A 203 -5.50 -18.98 0.61
C PRO A 203 -4.96 -19.92 1.70
N SER A 204 -5.12 -21.24 1.51
CA SER A 204 -4.60 -22.30 2.39
C SER A 204 -3.07 -22.39 2.37
N GLN A 205 -2.44 -21.99 1.26
CA GLN A 205 -0.98 -21.99 1.10
C GLN A 205 -0.33 -20.78 1.78
N ILE A 206 -1.11 -19.80 2.26
CA ILE A 206 -0.60 -18.55 2.83
C ILE A 206 -0.55 -18.65 4.34
N GLU A 207 0.56 -18.24 4.94
CA GLU A 207 0.71 -18.14 6.39
C GLU A 207 -0.50 -17.43 7.02
N SER A 208 -0.97 -17.94 8.16
CA SER A 208 -2.03 -17.28 8.89
C SER A 208 -1.45 -16.53 10.08
N LYS A 209 -1.99 -15.34 10.36
CA LYS A 209 -1.59 -14.55 11.52
C LYS A 209 -2.49 -14.92 12.66
N ALA A 210 -1.90 -15.49 13.70
CA ALA A 210 -2.61 -15.81 14.91
C ALA A 210 -3.02 -14.50 15.64
N LYS A 211 -4.20 -14.54 16.27
CA LYS A 211 -4.80 -13.41 16.98
C LYS A 211 -4.89 -13.72 18.47
N GLY A 212 -4.92 -12.67 19.30
CA GLY A 212 -5.04 -12.81 20.76
C GLY A 212 -3.86 -13.55 21.39
N TRP A 213 -4.06 -14.02 22.61
CA TRP A 213 -3.13 -14.91 23.32
C TRP A 213 -3.35 -16.35 22.89
N THR A 214 -2.27 -17.11 22.70
CA THR A 214 -2.36 -18.55 22.38
C THR A 214 -2.50 -19.41 23.63
N LEU A 215 -1.98 -18.91 24.75
CA LEU A 215 -1.92 -19.58 26.04
C LEU A 215 -2.39 -18.60 27.12
N HIS A 216 -2.80 -19.14 28.26
CA HIS A 216 -3.18 -18.33 29.40
C HIS A 216 -2.01 -17.43 29.85
N PRO A 217 -2.21 -16.15 30.20
CA PRO A 217 -1.11 -15.24 30.57
C PRO A 217 -0.28 -15.69 31.77
N SER A 218 -0.77 -16.61 32.61
CA SER A 218 -0.01 -17.21 33.72
C SER A 218 0.99 -18.28 33.28
N LEU A 219 0.94 -18.73 32.02
CA LEU A 219 1.91 -19.66 31.45
C LEU A 219 3.04 -18.86 30.83
N PHE A 220 4.20 -18.87 31.49
CA PHE A 220 5.40 -18.16 31.07
C PHE A 220 6.59 -19.11 31.10
N LEU A 221 7.61 -18.78 30.32
CA LEU A 221 8.88 -19.52 30.30
C LEU A 221 9.67 -19.25 31.57
N ASN A 222 10.45 -20.23 32.01
CA ASN A 222 11.32 -20.06 33.18
C ASN A 222 12.32 -18.91 32.95
N THR A 223 12.73 -18.24 34.03
CA THR A 223 13.51 -16.98 34.03
C THR A 223 14.81 -17.01 33.21
N ASN A 224 15.34 -18.18 32.86
CA ASN A 224 16.56 -18.37 32.06
C ASN A 224 16.39 -19.39 30.91
N GLN A 225 15.16 -19.64 30.48
CA GLN A 225 14.91 -20.60 29.41
C GLN A 225 15.18 -20.00 28.02
N ILE A 226 15.04 -18.68 27.89
CA ILE A 226 15.47 -17.92 26.71
C ILE A 226 16.49 -16.88 27.15
N CYS A 227 17.68 -16.91 26.57
CA CYS A 227 18.76 -15.97 26.84
C CYS A 227 19.02 -15.09 25.61
N MET A 228 18.95 -13.78 25.78
CA MET A 228 19.17 -12.78 24.71
C MET A 228 20.59 -12.23 24.67
N THR A 229 21.36 -12.43 25.75
CA THR A 229 22.79 -12.11 25.76
C THR A 229 23.57 -13.23 25.08
N ASP A 230 24.77 -12.92 24.59
CA ASP A 230 25.64 -13.93 23.99
C ASP A 230 25.91 -15.03 25.02
N GLY A 231 25.27 -16.17 24.82
CA GLY A 231 25.32 -17.33 25.71
C GLY A 231 26.14 -18.46 25.12
N GLY A 232 27.05 -18.14 24.19
CA GLY A 232 27.88 -19.12 23.49
C GLY A 232 28.52 -20.12 24.46
N PRO A 233 28.67 -21.40 24.06
CA PRO A 233 29.23 -22.41 24.95
C PRO A 233 30.68 -22.07 25.32
N GLU A 234 30.97 -21.92 26.61
CA GLU A 234 32.35 -21.83 27.12
C GLU A 234 33.18 -23.07 26.71
N SER A 235 32.54 -24.23 26.61
CA SER A 235 33.10 -25.47 26.07
C SER A 235 32.01 -26.41 25.55
N LEU A 236 32.23 -27.01 24.38
CA LEU A 236 31.42 -28.12 23.83
C LEU A 236 31.74 -29.48 24.49
N ALA A 237 32.61 -29.49 25.51
CA ALA A 237 33.00 -30.68 26.26
C ALA A 237 32.13 -30.94 27.51
N ASP A 238 31.08 -30.14 27.74
CA ASP A 238 30.12 -30.41 28.82
C ASP A 238 29.39 -31.73 28.55
N THR A 239 29.78 -32.78 29.25
CA THR A 239 29.26 -34.14 29.05
C THR A 239 27.81 -34.31 29.50
N ARG A 240 27.26 -33.31 30.21
CA ARG A 240 25.92 -33.36 30.80
C ARG A 240 24.83 -32.77 29.90
N ALA A 241 25.19 -32.04 28.85
CA ALA A 241 24.23 -31.36 27.99
C ALA A 241 24.41 -31.67 26.51
N PHE A 242 23.31 -31.68 25.77
CA PHE A 242 23.33 -31.66 24.30
C PHE A 242 23.32 -30.22 23.81
N HIS A 243 24.15 -29.94 22.82
CA HIS A 243 24.27 -28.63 22.19
C HIS A 243 23.69 -28.68 20.79
N ILE A 244 22.61 -27.94 20.54
CA ILE A 244 21.99 -27.88 19.21
C ILE A 244 22.26 -26.51 18.63
N PHE A 245 22.73 -26.44 17.39
CA PHE A 245 22.93 -25.20 16.65
C PHE A 245 21.99 -25.18 15.48
N THR A 246 21.36 -24.05 15.22
CA THR A 246 20.36 -23.89 14.15
C THR A 246 20.72 -22.71 13.28
N ASP A 247 20.50 -22.82 11.98
CA ASP A 247 20.65 -21.70 11.07
C ASP A 247 19.66 -21.80 9.89
N GLY A 248 19.40 -20.66 9.25
CA GLY A 248 18.62 -20.57 8.03
C GLY A 248 19.28 -19.68 6.98
N SER A 249 19.49 -20.24 5.79
CA SER A 249 20.14 -19.56 4.67
C SER A 249 19.17 -19.26 3.53
N LYS A 250 19.44 -18.17 2.81
CA LYS A 250 18.80 -17.86 1.52
C LYS A 250 19.86 -17.43 0.51
N THR A 251 19.91 -18.14 -0.59
CA THR A 251 20.79 -17.88 -1.72
C THR A 251 19.96 -17.71 -3.00
N ASP A 252 20.62 -17.51 -4.14
CA ASP A 252 19.95 -17.49 -5.44
C ASP A 252 19.43 -18.89 -5.85
N GLU A 253 20.08 -19.95 -5.35
CA GLU A 253 19.66 -21.34 -5.59
C GLU A 253 18.43 -21.74 -4.79
N GLY A 254 18.23 -21.20 -3.58
CA GLY A 254 17.13 -21.66 -2.72
C GLY A 254 17.09 -21.05 -1.33
N VAL A 255 16.27 -21.67 -0.48
CA VAL A 255 16.16 -21.35 0.93
C VAL A 255 16.37 -22.63 1.71
N GLY A 256 17.29 -22.65 2.65
CA GLY A 256 17.66 -23.83 3.42
C GLY A 256 17.57 -23.57 4.91
N ALA A 257 17.06 -24.54 5.66
CA ALA A 257 17.00 -24.53 7.12
C ALA A 257 17.76 -25.75 7.63
N ALA A 258 18.58 -25.58 8.67
CA ALA A 258 19.33 -26.70 9.20
C ALA A 258 19.56 -26.61 10.71
N TYR A 259 19.75 -27.77 11.32
CA TYR A 259 20.33 -27.84 12.65
C TYR A 259 21.30 -29.02 12.77
N CYS A 260 22.25 -28.91 13.70
CA CYS A 260 23.16 -29.98 14.06
C CYS A 260 23.28 -30.11 15.58
N ILE A 261 23.45 -31.34 16.05
CA ILE A 261 23.52 -31.67 17.47
C ILE A 261 24.93 -32.15 17.78
N PHE A 262 25.54 -31.52 18.78
CA PHE A 262 26.83 -31.88 19.34
C PHE A 262 26.66 -32.50 20.73
N LYS A 263 27.39 -33.60 20.95
CA LYS A 263 27.67 -34.17 22.27
C LYS A 263 29.17 -34.48 22.35
N ASN A 264 29.86 -33.98 23.36
CA ASN A 264 31.31 -34.17 23.53
C ASN A 264 32.13 -33.83 22.27
N LYS A 265 31.84 -32.68 21.64
CA LYS A 265 32.43 -32.22 20.36
C LYS A 265 32.15 -33.08 19.11
N ILE A 266 31.36 -34.15 19.22
CA ILE A 266 31.00 -35.01 18.09
C ILE A 266 29.59 -34.65 17.61
N ILE A 267 29.42 -34.53 16.29
CA ILE A 267 28.11 -34.36 15.67
C ILE A 267 27.37 -35.70 15.77
N THR A 268 26.31 -35.76 16.57
CA THR A 268 25.50 -36.97 16.73
C THR A 268 24.31 -37.03 15.79
N HIS A 269 23.82 -35.86 15.36
CA HIS A 269 22.68 -35.76 14.45
C HIS A 269 22.72 -34.45 13.67
N GLN A 270 22.15 -34.45 12.48
CA GLN A 270 21.99 -33.27 11.65
C GLN A 270 20.71 -33.37 10.83
N TRP A 271 20.11 -32.22 10.53
CA TRP A 271 18.92 -32.12 9.71
C TRP A 271 19.08 -30.97 8.70
N LYS A 272 18.61 -31.21 7.48
CA LYS A 272 18.63 -30.24 6.36
C LYS A 272 17.26 -30.21 5.69
N GLY A 273 16.55 -29.10 5.82
CA GLY A 273 15.28 -28.84 5.15
C GLY A 273 15.43 -27.84 4.00
N GLN A 274 15.02 -28.25 2.80
CA GLN A 274 14.97 -27.40 1.62
C GLN A 274 13.60 -26.73 1.54
N LEU A 275 13.56 -25.41 1.75
CA LEU A 275 12.37 -24.58 1.59
C LEU A 275 12.24 -24.09 0.14
N GLN A 276 11.11 -23.47 -0.18
CA GLN A 276 10.85 -22.92 -1.50
C GLN A 276 11.54 -21.55 -1.67
N LYS A 277 11.95 -21.21 -2.91
CA LYS A 277 12.64 -19.94 -3.24
C LYS A 277 11.93 -18.68 -2.76
N TYR A 278 10.61 -18.73 -2.66
CA TYR A 278 9.79 -17.61 -2.19
C TYR A 278 9.79 -17.41 -0.67
N ASN A 279 10.26 -18.39 0.12
CA ASN A 279 10.35 -18.26 1.55
C ASN A 279 11.42 -17.23 1.96
N THR A 280 11.27 -16.66 3.15
CA THR A 280 12.21 -15.67 3.69
C THR A 280 13.29 -16.34 4.54
N VAL A 281 14.47 -15.71 4.69
CA VAL A 281 15.51 -16.13 5.65
C VAL A 281 14.91 -16.38 7.03
N PHE A 282 14.13 -15.42 7.55
CA PHE A 282 13.42 -15.57 8.83
C PHE A 282 12.52 -16.82 8.92
N GLN A 283 11.92 -17.28 7.81
CA GLN A 283 11.13 -18.51 7.82
C GLN A 283 12.02 -19.75 7.92
N ALA A 284 13.18 -19.75 7.26
CA ALA A 284 14.15 -20.83 7.36
C ALA A 284 14.69 -20.94 8.79
N GLU A 285 15.11 -19.83 9.35
CA GLU A 285 15.66 -19.67 10.70
C GLU A 285 14.71 -20.21 11.78
N ILE A 286 13.47 -19.73 11.78
CA ILE A 286 12.48 -20.16 12.75
C ILE A 286 11.99 -21.60 12.50
N THR A 287 12.10 -22.09 11.26
CA THR A 287 11.85 -23.50 10.92
C THR A 287 12.95 -24.41 11.45
N ALA A 288 14.22 -24.06 11.28
CA ALA A 288 15.35 -24.77 11.86
C ALA A 288 15.22 -24.86 13.38
N LEU A 289 14.90 -23.74 14.03
CA LEU A 289 14.66 -23.69 15.47
C LEU A 289 13.47 -24.56 15.91
N ARG A 290 12.35 -24.55 15.18
CA ARG A 290 11.20 -25.40 15.50
C ARG A 290 11.59 -26.88 15.42
N GLU A 291 12.24 -27.31 14.35
CA GLU A 291 12.62 -28.72 14.17
C GLU A 291 13.65 -29.16 15.22
N ALA A 292 14.61 -28.31 15.56
CA ALA A 292 15.58 -28.57 16.63
C ALA A 292 14.90 -28.81 17.98
N ILE A 293 13.95 -27.94 18.35
CA ILE A 293 13.21 -28.06 19.61
C ILE A 293 12.27 -29.27 19.58
N GLN A 294 11.61 -29.54 18.44
CA GLN A 294 10.76 -30.72 18.27
C GLN A 294 11.57 -32.00 18.49
N TYR A 295 12.72 -32.13 17.80
CA TYR A 295 13.62 -33.26 17.96
C TYR A 295 14.06 -33.43 19.41
N ALA A 296 14.50 -32.34 20.06
CA ALA A 296 14.92 -32.37 21.46
C ALA A 296 13.79 -32.80 22.40
N SER A 297 12.56 -32.31 22.18
CA SER A 297 11.39 -32.66 22.97
C SER A 297 10.98 -34.13 22.82
N GLU A 298 11.26 -34.76 21.68
CA GLU A 298 10.91 -36.15 21.42
C GLU A 298 12.00 -37.13 21.86
N ASN A 299 13.26 -36.77 21.65
CA ASN A 299 14.40 -37.70 21.75
C ASN A 299 15.34 -37.42 22.94
N LEU A 300 15.28 -36.23 23.55
CA LEU A 300 16.23 -35.77 24.57
C LEU A 300 15.57 -35.32 25.88
N LYS A 301 14.37 -35.85 26.20
CA LYS A 301 13.55 -35.44 27.37
C LYS A 301 14.28 -35.48 28.70
N ASP A 302 15.09 -36.51 28.93
CA ASP A 302 15.80 -36.72 30.20
C ASP A 302 17.16 -36.00 30.27
N HIS A 303 17.50 -35.20 29.27
CA HIS A 303 18.80 -34.53 29.16
C HIS A 303 18.66 -33.01 29.19
N GLN A 304 19.70 -32.32 29.67
CA GLN A 304 19.81 -30.88 29.50
C GLN A 304 20.11 -30.57 28.04
N VAL A 305 19.32 -29.68 27.43
CA VAL A 305 19.51 -29.28 26.03
C VAL A 305 19.71 -27.78 25.95
N LYS A 306 20.78 -27.35 25.29
CA LYS A 306 21.06 -25.95 24.98
C LYS A 306 20.99 -25.77 23.47
N VAL A 307 20.00 -25.01 23.00
CA VAL A 307 19.82 -24.64 21.59
C VAL A 307 20.42 -23.26 21.38
N TYR A 308 21.28 -23.11 20.39
CA TYR A 308 21.94 -21.87 20.03
C TYR A 308 21.44 -21.37 18.69
N VAL A 309 21.11 -20.09 18.64
CA VAL A 309 20.62 -19.42 17.43
C VAL A 309 21.32 -18.08 17.29
N ASP A 310 21.68 -17.68 16.08
CA ASP A 310 22.34 -16.39 15.84
C ASP A 310 21.38 -15.29 15.35
N ASN A 311 20.14 -15.67 15.02
CA ASN A 311 19.09 -14.73 14.65
C ASN A 311 18.24 -14.23 15.82
N GLN A 312 18.57 -13.03 16.32
CA GLN A 312 17.80 -12.38 17.39
C GLN A 312 16.29 -12.21 17.08
N ALA A 313 15.91 -12.02 15.81
CA ALA A 313 14.50 -11.87 15.45
C ALA A 313 13.69 -13.13 15.76
N SER A 314 14.30 -14.32 15.61
CA SER A 314 13.69 -15.60 15.98
C SER A 314 13.45 -15.68 17.49
N LEU A 315 14.45 -15.29 18.32
CA LEU A 315 14.28 -15.24 19.78
C LEU A 315 13.18 -14.24 20.20
N TYR A 316 13.19 -13.02 19.67
CA TYR A 316 12.16 -12.03 19.98
C TYR A 316 10.76 -12.51 19.57
N ALA A 317 10.66 -13.26 18.48
CA ALA A 317 9.40 -13.82 18.02
C ALA A 317 8.87 -14.90 18.97
N ILE A 318 9.73 -15.80 19.48
CA ILE A 318 9.32 -16.88 20.40
C ILE A 318 9.12 -16.40 21.83
N ALA A 319 9.92 -15.44 22.31
CA ALA A 319 9.80 -14.88 23.65
C ALA A 319 8.54 -14.02 23.82
N ASN A 320 7.91 -13.59 22.72
CA ASN A 320 6.70 -12.79 22.74
C ASN A 320 5.44 -13.67 22.73
N PRO A 321 4.71 -13.83 23.84
CA PRO A 321 3.50 -14.67 23.90
C PRO A 321 2.34 -14.13 23.04
N LYS A 322 2.41 -12.86 22.59
CA LYS A 322 1.45 -12.22 21.68
C LYS A 322 1.92 -12.24 20.22
N THR A 323 2.99 -12.94 19.90
CA THR A 323 3.51 -13.05 18.53
C THR A 323 2.40 -13.45 17.56
N LYS A 324 2.42 -12.91 16.33
CA LYS A 324 1.42 -13.24 15.30
C LYS A 324 1.84 -14.45 14.47
N ALA A 325 3.11 -14.84 14.54
CA ALA A 325 3.65 -15.99 13.80
C ALA A 325 3.20 -17.29 14.49
N GLN A 326 2.55 -18.17 13.73
CA GLN A 326 2.06 -19.46 14.28
C GLN A 326 3.21 -20.37 14.70
N ILE A 327 4.27 -20.45 13.89
CA ILE A 327 5.46 -21.27 14.21
C ILE A 327 6.12 -20.82 15.52
N ALA A 328 6.20 -19.51 15.77
CA ALA A 328 6.73 -18.99 17.02
C ALA A 328 5.87 -19.39 18.23
N ARG A 329 4.54 -19.45 18.07
CA ARG A 329 3.63 -19.92 19.13
C ARG A 329 3.77 -21.40 19.41
N GLN A 330 4.02 -22.21 18.38
CA GLN A 330 4.29 -23.65 18.53
C GLN A 330 5.58 -23.85 19.32
N ILE A 331 6.65 -23.14 18.96
CA ILE A 331 7.92 -23.16 19.70
C ILE A 331 7.71 -22.74 21.16
N PHE A 332 7.02 -21.61 21.39
CA PHE A 332 6.76 -21.12 22.75
C PHE A 332 6.01 -22.15 23.61
N LYS A 333 5.00 -22.83 23.04
CA LYS A 333 4.29 -23.92 23.72
C LYS A 333 5.21 -25.10 24.02
N ASN A 334 5.98 -25.57 23.03
CA ASN A 334 6.91 -26.68 23.22
C ASN A 334 7.96 -26.38 24.30
N LEU A 335 8.43 -25.13 24.39
CA LEU A 335 9.36 -24.73 25.44
C LEU A 335 8.70 -24.75 26.84
N ILE A 336 7.46 -24.29 26.97
CA ILE A 336 6.72 -24.40 28.25
C ILE A 336 6.62 -25.86 28.69
N ASP A 337 6.32 -26.77 27.75
CA ASP A 337 6.15 -28.20 28.03
C ASP A 337 7.51 -28.90 28.30
N ASN A 338 8.66 -28.28 28.00
CA ASN A 338 9.99 -28.87 28.11
C ASN A 338 11.00 -27.90 28.79
N PRO A 339 10.97 -27.77 30.13
CA PRO A 339 11.81 -26.83 30.88
C PRO A 339 13.32 -27.18 30.84
N ASN A 340 13.69 -28.38 30.44
CA ASN A 340 15.07 -28.84 30.24
C ASN A 340 15.72 -28.29 28.96
N ILE A 341 14.92 -27.73 28.03
CA ILE A 341 15.39 -27.11 26.80
C ILE A 341 15.56 -25.61 27.03
N LYS A 342 16.80 -25.12 26.89
CA LYS A 342 17.15 -23.69 26.95
C LYS A 342 17.57 -23.21 25.56
N VAL A 343 17.15 -22.00 25.19
CA VAL A 343 17.51 -21.35 23.92
C VAL A 343 18.35 -20.13 24.22
N SER A 344 19.54 -20.05 23.65
CA SER A 344 20.46 -18.92 23.83
C SER A 344 20.80 -18.29 22.49
N TRP A 345 20.80 -16.96 22.46
CA TRP A 345 21.39 -16.24 21.35
C TRP A 345 22.91 -16.38 21.39
N ILE A 346 23.52 -16.51 20.21
CA ILE A 346 24.97 -16.46 20.04
C ILE A 346 25.32 -15.45 18.95
N LYS A 347 26.49 -14.86 19.05
CA LYS A 347 26.95 -13.93 18.01
C LYS A 347 27.29 -14.70 16.72
N ALA A 348 26.72 -14.25 15.60
CA ALA A 348 27.09 -14.74 14.27
C ALA A 348 28.57 -14.45 13.97
N HIS A 349 29.24 -15.35 13.24
CA HIS A 349 30.65 -15.23 12.84
C HIS A 349 31.64 -15.06 14.01
N ALA A 350 31.30 -15.60 15.18
CA ALA A 350 32.19 -15.64 16.35
C ALA A 350 33.04 -16.93 16.42
N ASN A 351 33.13 -17.68 15.31
CA ASN A 351 33.88 -18.94 15.19
C ASN A 351 33.43 -20.05 16.15
N TYR A 352 32.13 -20.11 16.47
CA TYR A 352 31.57 -21.25 17.19
C TYR A 352 31.47 -22.45 16.24
N PRO A 353 32.18 -23.57 16.47
CA PRO A 353 32.23 -24.68 15.51
C PRO A 353 30.85 -25.23 15.14
N GLY A 354 29.92 -25.25 16.10
CA GLY A 354 28.55 -25.67 15.85
C GLY A 354 27.72 -24.67 15.03
N ASN A 355 27.95 -23.37 15.19
CA ASN A 355 27.26 -22.34 14.41
C ASN A 355 27.75 -22.35 12.96
N GLU A 356 29.07 -22.39 12.76
CA GLU A 356 29.66 -22.49 11.43
C GLU A 356 29.18 -23.76 10.71
N LYS A 357 29.04 -24.87 11.43
CA LYS A 357 28.48 -26.10 10.86
C LYS A 357 26.99 -25.96 10.53
N ALA A 358 26.20 -25.32 11.37
CA ALA A 358 24.78 -25.07 11.08
C ALA A 358 24.63 -24.18 9.82
N ASP A 359 25.43 -23.13 9.68
CA ASP A 359 25.46 -22.25 8.50
C ASP A 359 25.88 -22.99 7.22
N GLU A 360 26.93 -23.81 7.30
CA GLU A 360 27.33 -24.69 6.21
C GLU A 360 26.18 -25.61 5.78
N LEU A 361 25.53 -26.28 6.74
CA LEU A 361 24.41 -27.19 6.48
C LEU A 361 23.18 -26.45 5.93
N ALA A 362 22.89 -25.22 6.39
CA ALA A 362 21.78 -24.43 5.90
C ALA A 362 22.01 -23.99 4.45
N LYS A 363 23.24 -23.62 4.10
CA LYS A 363 23.64 -23.34 2.71
C LYS A 363 23.54 -24.58 1.83
N GLU A 364 24.05 -25.72 2.27
CA GLU A 364 23.89 -27.00 1.57
C GLU A 364 22.41 -27.40 1.40
N ALA A 365 21.58 -27.11 2.39
CA ALA A 365 20.16 -27.46 2.38
C ALA A 365 19.39 -26.75 1.27
N THR A 366 19.89 -25.63 0.74
CA THR A 366 19.28 -24.92 -0.39
C THR A 366 19.16 -25.79 -1.65
N THR A 367 20.06 -26.77 -1.83
CA THR A 367 20.14 -27.65 -3.00
C THR A 367 20.00 -29.13 -2.65
N THR A 368 20.59 -29.56 -1.53
CA THR A 368 20.68 -30.98 -1.11
C THR A 368 19.78 -31.33 0.08
N GLY A 369 19.02 -30.37 0.60
CA GLY A 369 18.12 -30.59 1.73
C GLY A 369 16.91 -31.44 1.35
N GLN A 370 16.26 -32.05 2.35
CA GLN A 370 14.99 -32.73 2.13
C GLN A 370 13.89 -31.70 1.87
N PRO A 371 13.04 -31.88 0.85
CA PRO A 371 11.94 -30.94 0.58
C PRO A 371 11.06 -30.70 1.81
N TYR A 372 10.98 -29.45 2.26
CA TYR A 372 10.27 -29.05 3.46
C TYR A 372 9.23 -27.96 3.14
N THR A 373 7.97 -28.25 3.40
CA THR A 373 6.87 -27.36 3.03
C THR A 373 6.63 -26.29 4.10
N VAL A 374 6.87 -25.03 3.75
CA VAL A 374 6.53 -23.86 4.57
C VAL A 374 5.57 -22.96 3.80
N LEU A 375 4.49 -22.53 4.46
CA LEU A 375 3.48 -21.66 3.87
C LEU A 375 4.08 -20.34 3.33
N LEU A 376 3.46 -19.82 2.27
CA LEU A 376 3.84 -18.58 1.61
C LEU A 376 3.83 -17.41 2.60
N PRO A 377 4.93 -16.64 2.71
CA PRO A 377 4.97 -15.46 3.55
C PRO A 377 4.10 -14.34 2.95
N THR A 378 3.54 -13.49 3.81
CA THR A 378 2.73 -12.34 3.38
C THR A 378 3.52 -11.41 2.46
N SER A 379 4.84 -11.32 2.62
CA SER A 379 5.74 -10.53 1.77
C SER A 379 5.76 -11.03 0.33
N HIS A 380 5.77 -12.34 0.11
CA HIS A 380 5.71 -12.92 -1.23
C HIS A 380 4.37 -12.60 -1.91
N ILE A 381 3.25 -12.72 -1.19
CA ILE A 381 1.93 -12.35 -1.71
C ILE A 381 1.90 -10.87 -2.15
N LYS A 382 2.47 -9.98 -1.34
CA LYS A 382 2.60 -8.56 -1.71
C LYS A 382 3.46 -8.37 -2.97
N SER A 383 4.54 -9.13 -3.12
CA SER A 383 5.41 -9.09 -4.29
C SER A 383 4.67 -9.51 -5.56
N VAL A 384 3.97 -10.65 -5.52
CA VAL A 384 3.16 -11.15 -6.64
C VAL A 384 2.10 -10.12 -7.04
N LEU A 385 1.32 -9.62 -6.08
CA LEU A 385 0.27 -8.64 -6.36
C LEU A 385 0.82 -7.30 -6.86
N LYS A 386 2.03 -6.92 -6.43
CA LYS A 386 2.75 -5.74 -6.92
C LYS A 386 3.18 -5.94 -8.37
N ALA A 387 3.65 -7.13 -8.73
CA ALA A 387 3.97 -7.47 -10.12
C ALA A 387 2.72 -7.40 -11.00
N CYS A 388 1.57 -7.91 -10.54
CA CYS A 388 0.30 -7.74 -11.25
C CYS A 388 -0.06 -6.26 -11.43
N LEU A 389 0.05 -5.43 -10.39
CA LEU A 389 -0.21 -3.98 -10.50
C LEU A 389 0.70 -3.33 -11.55
N LEU A 390 2.00 -3.66 -11.54
CA LEU A 390 2.96 -3.08 -12.48
C LEU A 390 2.68 -3.52 -13.92
N ARG A 391 2.31 -4.79 -14.13
CA ARG A 391 1.88 -5.31 -15.44
C ARG A 391 0.65 -4.57 -15.95
N ASP A 392 -0.40 -4.51 -15.13
CA ASP A 392 -1.67 -3.86 -15.49
C ASP A 392 -1.45 -2.35 -15.75
N TRP A 393 -0.59 -1.69 -14.96
CA TRP A 393 -0.22 -0.29 -15.17
C TRP A 393 0.61 -0.08 -16.45
N GLN A 394 1.58 -0.97 -16.72
CA GLN A 394 2.38 -0.92 -17.94
C GLN A 394 1.49 -1.06 -19.18
N GLU A 395 0.50 -1.96 -19.15
CA GLU A 395 -0.45 -2.11 -20.24
C GLU A 395 -1.23 -0.82 -20.52
N LEU A 396 -1.75 -0.17 -19.47
CA LEU A 396 -2.42 1.13 -19.60
C LEU A 396 -1.49 2.21 -20.16
N TRP A 397 -0.21 2.19 -19.77
CA TRP A 397 0.78 3.17 -20.22
C TRP A 397 1.12 3.00 -21.71
N THR A 398 1.38 1.76 -22.12
CA THR A 398 1.70 1.40 -23.50
C THR A 398 0.51 1.64 -24.43
N LYS A 399 -0.70 1.18 -24.06
CA LYS A 399 -1.91 1.30 -24.89
C LYS A 399 -2.59 2.67 -24.84
N GLY A 400 -2.26 3.50 -23.86
CA GLY A 400 -2.83 4.84 -23.74
C GLY A 400 -2.57 5.70 -24.98
N ASN A 401 -3.18 6.88 -25.05
CA ASN A 401 -2.89 7.89 -26.06
C ASN A 401 -2.44 9.24 -25.46
N THR A 402 -2.44 9.36 -24.13
CA THR A 402 -2.04 10.59 -23.43
C THR A 402 -0.63 10.46 -22.86
N GLY A 403 0.05 11.59 -22.64
CA GLY A 403 1.39 11.62 -22.04
C GLY A 403 2.51 11.10 -22.95
N ARG A 404 2.28 11.04 -24.26
CA ARG A 404 3.20 10.41 -25.23
C ARG A 404 4.62 10.98 -25.25
N PRO A 405 4.85 12.31 -25.09
CA PRO A 405 6.21 12.83 -24.92
C PRO A 405 6.97 12.17 -23.75
N ILE A 406 6.30 11.97 -22.61
CA ILE A 406 6.88 11.29 -21.45
C ILE A 406 7.06 9.79 -21.69
N HIS A 407 6.21 9.14 -22.48
CA HIS A 407 6.39 7.72 -22.81
C HIS A 407 7.68 7.46 -23.59
N LYS A 408 8.11 8.39 -24.44
CA LYS A 408 9.39 8.26 -25.18
C LYS A 408 10.60 8.27 -24.24
N VAL A 409 10.49 9.03 -23.16
CA VAL A 409 11.54 9.23 -22.16
C VAL A 409 11.50 8.13 -21.09
N LEU A 410 10.30 7.84 -20.57
CA LEU A 410 9.98 6.81 -19.58
C LEU A 410 9.00 5.77 -20.15
N PRO A 411 9.48 4.82 -20.99
CA PRO A 411 8.61 3.80 -21.57
C PRO A 411 8.15 2.75 -20.56
N LYS A 412 8.92 2.54 -19.48
CA LYS A 412 8.61 1.58 -18.42
C LYS A 412 8.10 2.28 -17.17
N VAL A 413 6.96 1.83 -16.66
CA VAL A 413 6.39 2.34 -15.40
C VAL A 413 7.21 1.86 -14.20
N SER A 414 7.25 2.67 -13.14
CA SER A 414 7.99 2.38 -11.91
C SER A 414 7.29 2.98 -10.70
N LEU A 415 7.50 2.41 -9.52
CA LEU A 415 7.09 3.02 -8.25
C LEU A 415 8.12 4.02 -7.70
N HIS A 416 9.27 4.14 -8.37
CA HIS A 416 10.26 5.16 -8.06
C HIS A 416 9.82 6.49 -8.67
N THR A 417 9.92 7.56 -7.89
CA THR A 417 9.66 8.91 -8.37
C THR A 417 10.92 9.43 -9.06
N GLN A 418 10.72 10.21 -10.13
CA GLN A 418 11.83 10.81 -10.86
C GLN A 418 12.38 12.08 -10.18
N ASN A 419 11.64 12.67 -9.24
CA ASN A 419 12.00 13.93 -8.56
C ASN A 419 12.38 15.09 -9.50
N TRP A 420 11.87 15.10 -10.74
CA TRP A 420 12.11 16.19 -11.68
C TRP A 420 11.62 17.53 -11.13
N SER A 421 12.33 18.61 -11.47
CA SER A 421 11.82 19.96 -11.26
C SER A 421 10.50 20.16 -12.01
N ARG A 422 9.74 21.17 -11.59
CA ARG A 422 8.48 21.54 -12.24
C ARG A 422 8.73 21.90 -13.70
N GLU A 423 9.80 22.64 -13.95
CA GLU A 423 10.24 23.17 -15.23
C GLU A 423 10.63 22.04 -16.17
N LEU A 424 11.46 21.09 -15.71
CA LEU A 424 11.84 19.90 -16.46
C LEU A 424 10.61 19.04 -16.81
N SER A 425 9.70 18.86 -15.86
CA SER A 425 8.46 18.12 -16.08
C SER A 425 7.61 18.78 -17.18
N ILE A 426 7.46 20.10 -17.13
CA ILE A 426 6.72 20.90 -18.12
C ILE A 426 7.37 20.80 -19.51
N PHE A 427 8.69 20.95 -19.57
CA PHE A 427 9.50 20.87 -20.78
C PHE A 427 9.36 19.50 -21.45
N LEU A 428 9.61 18.40 -20.72
CA LEU A 428 9.55 17.04 -21.25
C LEU A 428 8.12 16.61 -21.61
N MET A 429 7.10 17.16 -20.96
CA MET A 429 5.71 16.95 -21.36
C MET A 429 5.32 17.69 -22.64
N GLU A 430 6.20 18.54 -23.18
CA GLU A 430 5.92 19.48 -24.28
C GLU A 430 4.63 20.27 -24.03
N HIS A 431 4.58 20.86 -22.84
CA HIS A 431 3.37 21.42 -22.29
C HIS A 431 3.64 22.82 -21.73
N GLY A 432 2.68 23.74 -21.79
CA GLY A 432 2.83 25.07 -21.18
C GLY A 432 2.94 26.20 -22.21
N PRO A 433 3.80 27.20 -22.02
CA PRO A 433 3.80 28.44 -22.81
C PRO A 433 4.49 28.29 -24.18
N PHE A 434 4.52 27.08 -24.74
CA PHE A 434 5.11 26.83 -26.05
C PHE A 434 4.06 27.08 -27.15
N PRO A 435 4.34 27.89 -28.20
CA PRO A 435 3.41 28.13 -29.30
C PRO A 435 2.83 26.85 -29.91
N THR A 436 3.65 25.81 -30.10
CA THR A 436 3.20 24.47 -30.53
C THR A 436 2.13 23.86 -29.63
N TYR A 437 2.29 24.01 -28.31
CA TYR A 437 1.28 23.59 -27.35
C TYR A 437 0.02 24.46 -27.44
N LEU A 438 0.18 25.79 -27.44
CA LEU A 438 -0.93 26.73 -27.43
C LEU A 438 -1.79 26.61 -28.70
N HIS A 439 -1.17 26.46 -29.86
CA HIS A 439 -1.84 26.21 -31.14
C HIS A 439 -2.64 24.91 -31.12
N ARG A 440 -2.05 23.80 -30.64
CA ARG A 440 -2.74 22.51 -30.50
C ARG A 440 -3.99 22.60 -29.61
N PHE A 441 -3.97 23.45 -28.60
CA PHE A 441 -5.11 23.69 -27.70
C PHE A 441 -6.03 24.84 -28.17
N ARG A 442 -5.81 25.38 -29.37
CA ARG A 442 -6.58 26.49 -29.97
C ARG A 442 -6.58 27.76 -29.11
N LEU A 443 -5.47 28.00 -28.40
CA LEU A 443 -5.21 29.21 -27.62
C LEU A 443 -4.34 30.22 -28.38
N SER A 444 -3.72 29.79 -29.49
CA SER A 444 -2.95 30.61 -30.42
C SER A 444 -3.36 30.24 -31.85
N GLN A 445 -3.28 31.21 -32.77
CA GLN A 445 -3.52 30.99 -34.20
C GLN A 445 -2.29 30.40 -34.92
N THR A 446 -1.12 30.47 -34.30
CA THR A 446 0.14 29.99 -34.88
C THR A 446 0.92 29.14 -33.87
N ASP A 447 1.69 28.18 -34.37
CA ASP A 447 2.68 27.41 -33.61
C ASP A 447 4.11 27.96 -33.76
N TYR A 448 4.27 29.10 -34.43
CA TYR A 448 5.55 29.78 -34.61
C TYR A 448 5.99 30.54 -33.35
N CYS A 449 7.29 30.54 -33.13
CA CYS A 449 7.98 31.46 -32.24
C CYS A 449 8.07 32.84 -32.88
N ASN A 450 8.25 33.88 -32.07
CA ASN A 450 8.47 35.25 -32.54
C ASN A 450 9.72 35.42 -33.43
N CYS A 451 10.67 34.46 -33.38
CA CYS A 451 11.83 34.46 -34.28
C CYS A 451 11.54 33.86 -35.66
N GLY A 452 10.31 33.38 -35.90
CA GLY A 452 9.88 32.73 -37.14
C GLY A 452 10.07 31.21 -37.16
N GLY A 453 10.82 30.62 -36.21
CA GLY A 453 10.96 29.16 -36.08
C GLY A 453 9.73 28.48 -35.45
N ILE A 454 9.64 27.15 -35.47
CA ILE A 454 8.56 26.42 -34.78
C ILE A 454 8.75 26.54 -33.26
N GLY A 455 7.76 27.09 -32.55
CA GLY A 455 7.81 27.33 -31.09
C GLY A 455 7.64 26.06 -30.25
N SER A 456 8.54 25.10 -30.42
CA SER A 456 8.63 23.85 -29.66
C SER A 456 9.63 23.96 -28.51
N PRO A 457 9.54 23.13 -27.46
CA PRO A 457 10.53 23.15 -26.39
C PRO A 457 11.97 22.94 -26.87
N ILE A 458 12.17 22.05 -27.85
CA ILE A 458 13.50 21.80 -28.42
C ILE A 458 14.04 23.04 -29.14
N HIS A 459 13.22 23.74 -29.92
CA HIS A 459 13.63 24.98 -30.57
C HIS A 459 14.12 26.03 -29.56
N TYR A 460 13.38 26.25 -28.47
CA TYR A 460 13.84 27.15 -27.41
C TYR A 460 15.10 26.65 -26.69
N ALA A 461 15.34 25.34 -26.63
CA ALA A 461 16.51 24.77 -25.98
C ALA A 461 17.76 24.75 -26.86
N THR A 462 17.65 24.85 -28.19
CA THR A 462 18.79 24.55 -29.09
C THR A 462 18.97 25.50 -30.27
N GLU A 463 17.98 26.35 -30.59
CA GLU A 463 17.97 27.10 -31.86
C GLU A 463 17.51 28.56 -31.71
N CYS A 464 16.56 28.85 -30.82
CA CYS A 464 15.92 30.16 -30.75
C CYS A 464 16.91 31.27 -30.40
N PRO A 465 17.06 32.32 -31.23
CA PRO A 465 17.97 33.43 -30.96
C PRO A 465 17.70 34.14 -29.63
N PHE A 466 16.44 34.14 -29.18
CA PHE A 466 16.04 34.76 -27.90
C PHE A 466 16.49 33.97 -26.66
N THR A 467 17.00 32.75 -26.83
CA THR A 467 17.46 31.89 -25.73
C THR A 467 18.92 31.46 -25.91
N LEU A 468 19.70 32.15 -26.74
CA LEU A 468 21.08 31.78 -27.13
C LEU A 468 21.99 31.47 -25.93
N SER A 469 21.89 32.27 -24.85
CA SER A 469 22.68 32.09 -23.61
C SER A 469 22.41 30.77 -22.88
N TRP A 470 21.31 30.09 -23.22
CA TRP A 470 20.82 28.89 -22.54
C TRP A 470 20.74 27.68 -23.48
N HIS A 471 21.35 27.78 -24.67
CA HIS A 471 21.31 26.70 -25.65
C HIS A 471 22.07 25.47 -25.14
N LEU A 472 21.38 24.34 -25.22
CA LEU A 472 21.98 23.03 -25.17
C LEU A 472 22.44 22.64 -26.56
N LYS A 473 23.41 21.73 -26.63
CA LYS A 473 23.89 21.19 -27.90
C LYS A 473 22.73 20.55 -28.67
N THR A 474 22.49 21.05 -29.88
CA THR A 474 21.44 20.55 -30.77
C THR A 474 21.66 19.06 -31.06
N PRO A 475 20.71 18.19 -30.71
CA PRO A 475 20.83 16.78 -31.04
C PRO A 475 20.57 16.56 -32.53
N ALA A 476 21.22 15.55 -33.12
CA ALA A 476 20.80 15.02 -34.41
C ALA A 476 19.34 14.53 -34.31
N SER A 477 18.59 14.58 -35.42
CA SER A 477 17.18 14.21 -35.46
C SER A 477 16.92 12.78 -34.92
N SER A 478 17.81 11.83 -35.22
CA SER A 478 17.77 10.45 -34.72
C SER A 478 18.01 10.32 -33.20
N ASN A 479 18.60 11.34 -32.57
CA ASN A 479 19.03 11.33 -31.17
C ASN A 479 18.18 12.21 -30.25
N ILE A 480 17.06 12.77 -30.72
CA ILE A 480 16.20 13.65 -29.92
C ILE A 480 15.69 12.94 -28.65
N ASP A 481 15.19 11.71 -28.77
CA ASP A 481 14.63 10.97 -27.63
C ASP A 481 15.73 10.52 -26.64
N PRO A 482 16.87 9.96 -27.07
CA PRO A 482 18.04 9.75 -26.21
C PRO A 482 18.53 11.02 -25.52
N TRP A 483 18.57 12.15 -26.24
CA TRP A 483 18.96 13.44 -25.70
C TRP A 483 17.99 13.91 -24.61
N ARG A 484 16.67 13.81 -24.82
CA ARG A 484 15.65 14.12 -23.80
C ARG A 484 15.82 13.27 -22.55
N LYS A 485 16.14 11.99 -22.72
CA LYS A 485 16.40 11.08 -21.61
C LYS A 485 17.66 11.46 -20.84
N SER A 486 18.70 11.95 -21.50
CA SER A 486 19.92 12.42 -20.82
C SER A 486 19.67 13.59 -19.86
N LEU A 487 18.62 14.39 -20.10
CA LEU A 487 18.22 15.49 -19.22
C LEU A 487 17.73 15.01 -17.83
N GLU A 488 17.39 13.73 -17.68
CA GLU A 488 16.98 13.13 -16.40
C GLU A 488 18.16 13.00 -15.41
N GLY A 489 19.35 12.63 -15.91
CA GLY A 489 20.53 12.33 -15.10
C GLY A 489 21.47 13.51 -14.87
N GLY A 490 21.32 14.58 -15.67
CA GLY A 490 22.16 15.78 -15.64
C GLY A 490 21.77 16.81 -14.59
N GLY A 491 21.44 16.37 -13.37
CA GLY A 491 21.06 17.24 -12.24
C GLY A 491 22.10 18.28 -11.81
N GLY A 492 23.21 18.43 -12.54
CA GLY A 492 24.22 19.50 -12.41
C GLY A 492 24.17 20.58 -13.51
N LEU A 493 23.67 20.30 -14.72
CA LEU A 493 23.71 21.26 -15.83
C LEU A 493 22.55 22.27 -15.81
N ILE A 494 21.44 21.96 -15.14
CA ILE A 494 20.29 22.87 -14.94
C ILE A 494 20.25 23.42 -13.50
N THR A 495 21.20 23.04 -12.64
CA THR A 495 21.28 23.50 -11.24
C THR A 495 22.49 24.39 -10.97
N ALA A 496 23.56 24.31 -11.76
CA ALA A 496 24.79 25.09 -11.56
C ALA A 496 24.87 26.39 -12.37
N GLY A 497 24.01 26.58 -13.36
CA GLY A 497 23.81 27.87 -14.03
C GLY A 497 22.49 28.46 -13.58
N GLU A 498 22.50 29.04 -12.37
CA GLU A 498 21.47 29.91 -11.79
C GLU A 498 19.99 29.51 -11.95
N SER A 499 19.22 29.75 -10.90
CA SER A 499 17.77 29.87 -10.93
C SER A 499 17.19 30.79 -12.05
N SER A 500 18.02 31.46 -12.86
CA SER A 500 17.69 32.37 -13.96
C SER A 500 17.38 31.71 -15.32
N ILE A 501 17.55 30.37 -15.50
CA ILE A 501 17.02 29.69 -16.71
C ILE A 501 15.48 29.70 -16.73
N TRP A 502 14.84 29.75 -15.56
CA TRP A 502 13.38 29.61 -15.42
C TRP A 502 12.73 30.51 -14.35
N HIS A 503 13.48 31.38 -13.68
CA HIS A 503 12.93 32.60 -13.09
C HIS A 503 13.12 33.75 -14.08
N PHE A 504 12.01 34.36 -14.52
CA PHE A 504 12.05 35.79 -14.78
C PHE A 504 12.41 36.45 -13.45
N ASP A 505 13.62 36.98 -13.34
CA ASP A 505 14.07 37.71 -12.16
C ASP A 505 13.32 39.06 -12.07
N ASP A 506 12.74 39.30 -10.90
CA ASP A 506 11.98 40.48 -10.50
C ASP A 506 12.91 41.61 -9.98
N SER A 507 14.22 41.55 -10.26
CA SER A 507 15.21 42.50 -9.71
C SER A 507 16.25 43.03 -10.71
N LEU A 508 15.81 43.46 -11.88
CA LEU A 508 16.49 44.55 -12.60
C LEU A 508 15.46 45.63 -12.91
N HIS A 509 15.64 46.79 -12.28
CA HIS A 509 14.96 48.03 -12.63
C HIS A 509 15.27 48.36 -14.09
N ASN A 510 14.48 47.81 -15.00
CA ASN A 510 14.03 48.50 -16.21
C ASN A 510 12.79 47.78 -16.76
N ALA A 511 11.78 48.61 -16.98
CA ALA A 511 10.41 48.25 -17.24
C ALA A 511 10.22 47.53 -18.58
N GLN A 512 9.09 46.81 -18.69
CA GLN A 512 8.50 46.21 -19.92
C GLN A 512 9.24 44.95 -20.40
N THR A 513 8.79 43.72 -20.08
CA THR A 513 8.11 42.91 -21.15
C THR A 513 7.29 41.68 -20.72
N PHE A 514 7.09 41.35 -19.44
CA PHE A 514 6.18 40.22 -19.09
C PHE A 514 5.20 40.49 -17.91
N LYS A 515 5.06 41.75 -17.48
CA LYS A 515 3.86 42.24 -16.77
C LYS A 515 2.75 42.70 -17.73
N ARG A 516 3.00 42.80 -19.03
CA ARG A 516 1.96 43.09 -20.04
C ARG A 516 1.22 41.84 -20.50
N ALA A 517 1.84 40.66 -20.58
CA ALA A 517 1.16 39.49 -21.13
C ALA A 517 0.12 38.83 -20.20
N ASP A 518 0.30 38.81 -18.87
CA ASP A 518 -0.72 38.28 -17.93
C ASP A 518 -1.71 39.35 -17.43
N VAL A 519 -1.46 40.63 -17.74
CA VAL A 519 -2.41 41.75 -17.50
C VAL A 519 -3.23 42.05 -18.76
N GLU A 520 -2.67 41.95 -19.97
CA GLU A 520 -3.41 42.10 -21.24
C GLU A 520 -4.26 40.86 -21.59
N LEU A 521 -3.89 39.65 -21.14
CA LEU A 521 -4.78 38.47 -21.24
C LEU A 521 -5.89 38.44 -20.18
N LYS A 522 -5.73 39.16 -19.06
CA LYS A 522 -6.80 39.38 -18.08
C LYS A 522 -7.74 40.53 -18.46
N HIS A 523 -7.27 41.48 -19.27
CA HIS A 523 -8.11 42.61 -19.74
C HIS A 523 -9.07 42.26 -20.88
N LEU A 524 -8.90 41.11 -21.54
CA LEU A 524 -9.87 40.58 -22.52
C LEU A 524 -10.94 39.65 -21.91
N TRP A 525 -10.84 39.32 -20.62
CA TRP A 525 -11.68 38.30 -19.96
C TRP A 525 -12.13 38.71 -18.55
N ASN A 526 -12.87 39.82 -18.41
CA ASN A 526 -13.82 39.99 -17.31
C ASN A 526 -14.83 41.13 -17.52
N ILE A 527 -16.11 40.76 -17.57
CA ILE A 527 -17.24 41.63 -17.19
C ILE A 527 -17.61 41.27 -15.74
N ASN A 528 -17.59 42.31 -14.88
CA ASN A 528 -18.30 42.53 -13.61
C ASN A 528 -17.99 41.69 -12.34
N HIS A 529 -17.06 42.24 -11.53
CA HIS A 529 -17.21 42.81 -10.16
C HIS A 529 -18.05 42.11 -9.04
N PRO A 530 -17.94 42.53 -7.74
CA PRO A 530 -17.37 41.73 -6.64
C PRO A 530 -18.39 41.41 -5.52
N MET A 531 -17.97 40.68 -4.48
CA MET A 531 -18.01 41.18 -3.09
C MET A 531 -17.43 40.16 -2.10
N VAL A 532 -16.59 40.70 -1.21
CA VAL A 532 -16.11 40.12 0.05
C VAL A 532 -16.85 40.83 1.18
N LYS A 533 -17.19 40.09 2.25
CA LYS A 533 -17.42 40.46 3.67
C LYS A 533 -18.18 39.26 4.30
N ASP A 534 -18.12 38.85 5.57
CA ASP A 534 -17.36 39.19 6.78
C ASP A 534 -17.57 38.04 7.80
N LEU A 535 -16.70 38.01 8.83
CA LEU A 535 -16.73 37.42 10.18
C LEU A 535 -17.85 36.44 10.68
N CYS A 536 -17.41 35.45 11.48
CA CYS A 536 -17.60 35.33 12.97
C CYS A 536 -17.84 33.90 13.52
N LEU A 537 -17.64 33.78 14.85
CA LEU A 537 -17.31 32.63 15.69
C LEU A 537 -18.51 31.86 16.31
N THR A 538 -18.16 30.77 17.03
CA THR A 538 -18.89 30.03 18.10
C THR A 538 -19.96 29.01 17.66
N GLN A 539 -20.26 27.90 18.35
CA GLN A 539 -19.84 27.28 19.62
C GLN A 539 -20.19 25.77 19.60
N THR A 540 -19.69 25.05 20.58
CA THR A 540 -19.88 23.63 20.96
C THR A 540 -21.31 23.22 21.31
N THR A 541 -21.67 21.93 21.14
CA THR A 541 -22.21 21.06 22.22
C THR A 541 -22.42 19.60 21.79
N ASP A 542 -22.13 18.73 22.76
CA ASP A 542 -22.53 17.35 23.07
C ASP A 542 -23.15 16.38 22.05
N ILE A 543 -22.62 15.15 22.07
CA ILE A 543 -23.31 13.95 21.57
C ILE A 543 -23.24 12.83 22.62
N HIS A 544 -24.38 12.59 23.26
CA HIS A 544 -24.68 11.38 24.02
C HIS A 544 -24.47 10.12 23.16
N ARG A 545 -23.78 9.13 23.73
CA ARG A 545 -23.57 7.81 23.12
C ARG A 545 -24.87 7.01 23.12
N HIS A 546 -25.55 6.96 21.98
CA HIS A 546 -26.54 5.93 21.67
C HIS A 546 -25.94 4.95 20.66
N PHE A 547 -26.01 3.66 20.98
CA PHE A 547 -25.56 2.58 20.11
C PHE A 547 -26.43 2.53 18.85
N GLN A 548 -25.83 2.83 17.70
CA GLN A 548 -26.46 2.65 16.39
C GLN A 548 -26.24 1.22 15.89
N VAL A 549 -27.27 0.37 15.99
CA VAL A 549 -27.30 -0.91 15.29
C VAL A 549 -27.71 -0.64 13.84
N ARG A 550 -26.73 -0.52 12.94
CA ARG A 550 -26.96 -0.39 11.50
C ARG A 550 -26.50 -1.66 10.80
N LEU A 551 -27.43 -2.55 10.43
CA LEU A 551 -27.08 -3.69 9.58
C LEU A 551 -28.35 -4.32 8.97
N VAL A 552 -28.57 -4.16 7.66
CA VAL A 552 -29.14 -5.20 6.76
C VAL A 552 -28.58 -5.06 5.35
N VAL A 553 -27.75 -6.03 4.94
CA VAL A 553 -27.11 -6.11 3.62
C VAL A 553 -26.95 -7.56 3.20
N PHE A 554 -27.52 -8.01 2.09
CA PHE A 554 -26.81 -8.76 1.04
C PHE A 554 -27.58 -8.87 -0.29
N ARG A 555 -26.79 -9.28 -1.28
CA ARG A 555 -26.87 -9.27 -2.74
C ARG A 555 -26.85 -10.73 -3.24
N ALA A 556 -27.43 -11.00 -4.41
CA ALA A 556 -27.06 -12.12 -5.28
C ALA A 556 -26.26 -11.61 -6.51
N PRO A 557 -25.34 -12.41 -7.04
CA PRO A 557 -25.42 -12.73 -8.46
C PRO A 557 -25.57 -14.23 -8.64
N GLN A 558 -26.27 -14.59 -9.72
CA GLN A 558 -26.49 -15.93 -10.24
C GLN A 558 -25.25 -16.82 -10.14
#